data_AF-A0AAE3IKT2-F1
#
_entry.id   AF-A0AAE3IKT2-F1
#
_cell.length_a   1.000
_cell.length_b   1.000
_cell.length_c   1.000
_cell.angle_alpha   90.00
_cell.angle_beta   90.00
_cell.angle_gamma   90.00
#
_symmetry.space_group_name_H-M   'P 1'
#
loop_
_entity.id
_entity.type
_entity.pdbx_description
1 polymer ?
#
loop_
_entity_poly.entity_id
_entity_poly.type
_entity_poly.pdbx_seq_one_letter_code
_entity_poly.pdbx_strand_id
1 'polypeptide(L)'
;MTLSREKYPESAKHIEDAIKNGQPRELTINRSGAKSNRKASLKGISKVPGKDLDEYPFAMCKEGGKGAHVRAIKRSDNRGSGSFIGHKLRGLPDGATFEIIIVD
;
A
#
# COMPACT_ATOMS: atom_id res chain seq x y z
N MET A 1 5.36 2.84 11.50
CA MET A 1 6.30 3.50 10.58
C MET A 1 5.69 4.81 10.10
N THR A 2 6.50 5.82 9.77
CA THR A 2 6.02 7.10 9.27
C THR A 2 6.26 7.24 7.77
N LEU A 3 5.30 7.81 7.04
CA LEU A 3 5.39 8.12 5.61
C LEU A 3 5.14 9.63 5.42
N SER A 4 6.05 10.33 4.74
CA SER A 4 5.90 11.76 4.46
C SER A 4 4.96 12.00 3.28
N ARG A 5 3.97 12.86 3.48
CA ARG A 5 3.02 13.34 2.47
C ARG A 5 3.69 14.36 1.54
N GLU A 6 4.64 15.16 1.97
CA GLU A 6 5.44 16.02 1.09
C GLU A 6 6.22 15.21 0.05
N LYS A 7 6.80 14.07 0.46
CA LYS A 7 7.57 13.19 -0.44
C LYS A 7 6.70 12.32 -1.34
N TYR A 8 5.58 11.82 -0.80
CA TYR A 8 4.69 10.88 -1.48
C TYR A 8 3.22 11.32 -1.34
N PRO A 9 2.84 12.48 -1.88
CA PRO A 9 1.53 13.08 -1.64
C PRO A 9 0.37 12.21 -2.13
N GLU A 10 0.51 11.52 -3.27
CA GLU A 10 -0.58 10.70 -3.81
C GLU A 10 -0.74 9.40 -3.03
N SER A 11 0.34 8.70 -2.68
CA SER A 11 0.29 7.53 -1.80
C SER A 11 -0.23 7.86 -0.41
N ALA A 12 0.24 8.95 0.20
CA ALA A 12 -0.22 9.38 1.53
C ALA A 12 -1.73 9.65 1.52
N LYS A 13 -2.21 10.42 0.53
CA LYS A 13 -3.64 10.70 0.39
C LYS A 13 -4.47 9.43 0.13
N HIS A 14 -3.93 8.48 -0.64
CA HIS A 14 -4.60 7.20 -0.86
C HIS A 14 -4.77 6.39 0.43
N ILE A 15 -3.70 6.28 1.24
CA ILE A 15 -3.72 5.56 2.52
C ILE A 15 -4.74 6.19 3.48
N GLU A 16 -4.75 7.52 3.62
CA GLU A 16 -5.71 8.22 4.49
C GLU A 16 -7.16 7.99 4.08
N ASP A 17 -7.45 8.12 2.79
CA ASP A 17 -8.81 7.91 2.28
C ASP A 17 -9.24 6.45 2.42
N ALA A 18 -8.33 5.49 2.20
CA ALA A 18 -8.60 4.08 2.37
C ALA A 18 -8.94 3.75 3.84
N ILE A 19 -8.16 4.26 4.79
CA ILE A 19 -8.43 4.12 6.23
C ILE A 19 -9.76 4.78 6.60
N LYS A 20 -10.03 6.00 6.11
CA LYS A 20 -11.30 6.69 6.32
C LYS A 20 -12.49 5.88 5.78
N ASN A 21 -12.27 5.10 4.73
CA ASN A 21 -13.25 4.19 4.13
C ASN A 21 -13.28 2.80 4.78
N GLY A 22 -12.69 2.63 5.98
CA GLY A 22 -12.82 1.42 6.79
C GLY A 22 -11.69 0.39 6.62
N GLN A 23 -10.64 0.70 5.86
CA GLN A 23 -9.46 -0.17 5.81
C GLN A 23 -8.68 -0.11 7.14
N PRO A 24 -8.05 -1.22 7.56
CA PRO A 24 -7.35 -1.29 8.84
C PRO A 24 -6.09 -0.41 8.85
N ARG A 25 -5.75 0.12 10.04
CA ARG A 25 -4.51 0.90 10.27
C ARG A 25 -3.32 0.03 10.61
N GLU A 26 -3.54 -1.00 11.44
CA GLU A 26 -2.54 -2.02 11.76
C GLU A 26 -2.55 -3.09 10.66
N LEU A 27 -1.39 -3.33 10.07
CA LEU A 27 -1.18 -4.29 9.01
C LEU A 27 -0.20 -5.37 9.44
N THR A 28 -0.42 -6.59 8.99
CA THR A 28 0.43 -7.75 9.32
C THR A 28 1.25 -8.17 8.11
N ILE A 29 2.57 -8.22 8.24
CA ILE A 29 3.43 -8.61 7.13
C ILE A 29 3.19 -10.08 6.73
N ASN A 30 2.93 -10.31 5.44
CA ASN A 30 2.83 -11.62 4.81
C ASN A 30 3.37 -11.54 3.37
N ARG A 31 4.69 -11.68 3.22
CA ARG A 31 5.36 -11.48 1.93
C ARG A 31 5.01 -12.58 0.93
N SER A 32 4.85 -13.81 1.41
CA SER A 32 4.45 -14.95 0.57
C SER A 32 3.11 -14.73 -0.14
N GLY A 33 2.18 -13.99 0.48
CA GLY A 33 0.86 -13.67 -0.06
C GLY A 33 0.85 -12.54 -1.11
N ALA A 34 1.97 -11.83 -1.33
CA ALA A 34 1.97 -10.61 -2.14
C ALA A 34 1.49 -10.80 -3.58
N LYS A 35 1.89 -11.90 -4.22
CA LYS A 35 1.51 -12.18 -5.62
C LYS A 35 0.02 -12.50 -5.75
N SER A 36 -0.53 -13.30 -4.84
CA SER A 36 -1.96 -13.64 -4.84
C SER A 36 -2.82 -12.43 -4.48
N ASN A 37 -2.39 -11.63 -3.51
CA ASN A 37 -3.09 -10.43 -3.08
C ASN A 37 -3.20 -9.43 -4.23
N ARG A 38 -2.08 -9.12 -4.89
CA ARG A 38 -2.09 -8.22 -6.05
C ARG A 38 -2.99 -8.70 -7.19
N LYS A 39 -3.05 -10.01 -7.43
CA LYS A 39 -3.96 -10.57 -8.44
C LYS A 39 -5.42 -10.37 -8.03
N ALA A 40 -5.74 -10.52 -6.75
CA ALA A 40 -7.09 -10.42 -6.23
C ALA A 40 -7.60 -8.97 -6.15
N SER A 41 -6.78 -8.03 -5.69
CA SER A 41 -7.10 -6.60 -5.59
C SER A 41 -7.28 -5.95 -6.97
N LEU A 42 -6.43 -6.29 -7.94
CA LEU A 42 -6.43 -5.66 -9.27
C LEU A 42 -7.37 -6.35 -10.27
N LYS A 43 -8.11 -7.38 -9.85
CA LYS A 43 -8.98 -8.16 -10.74
C LYS A 43 -10.06 -7.25 -11.33
N GLY A 44 -10.09 -7.14 -12.67
CA GLY A 44 -11.08 -6.34 -13.39
C GLY A 44 -10.81 -4.85 -13.43
N ILE A 45 -9.67 -4.39 -12.91
CA ILE A 45 -9.27 -2.98 -12.95
C ILE A 45 -8.36 -2.73 -14.15
N SER A 46 -8.79 -1.83 -15.03
CA SER A 46 -7.99 -1.42 -16.19
C SER A 46 -6.75 -0.64 -15.78
N LYS A 47 -5.65 -0.86 -16.50
CA LYS A 47 -4.44 -0.04 -16.36
C LYS A 47 -4.73 1.39 -16.80
N VAL A 48 -4.17 2.36 -16.09
CA VAL A 48 -4.25 3.78 -16.44
C VAL A 48 -2.89 4.23 -17.00
N PRO A 49 -2.81 4.75 -18.25
CA PRO A 49 -1.57 5.24 -18.83
C PRO A 49 -0.88 6.27 -17.92
N GLY A 50 0.45 6.16 -17.79
CA GLY A 50 1.25 7.08 -16.96
C GLY A 50 1.09 6.92 -15.44
N LYS A 51 0.23 6.00 -14.98
CA LYS A 51 -0.03 5.73 -13.56
C LYS A 51 0.28 4.28 -13.20
N ASP A 52 0.44 4.03 -11.91
CA ASP A 52 0.42 2.70 -11.32
C ASP A 52 -0.87 2.55 -10.48
N LEU A 53 -1.37 1.32 -10.34
CA LEU A 53 -2.50 1.02 -9.45
C LEU A 53 -1.93 0.74 -8.07
N ASP A 54 -2.07 1.70 -7.16
CA ASP A 54 -1.68 1.57 -5.76
C ASP A 54 -2.79 0.86 -4.97
N GLU A 55 -2.40 0.12 -3.94
CA GLU A 55 -3.25 -0.82 -3.19
C GLU A 55 -3.14 -0.53 -1.69
N TYR A 56 -4.26 -0.28 -1.00
CA TYR A 56 -4.30 -0.27 0.46
C TYR A 56 -5.49 -1.09 0.99
N PRO A 57 -5.28 -2.13 1.82
CA PRO A 57 -4.01 -2.55 2.39
C PRO A 57 -3.02 -3.13 1.37
N PHE A 58 -1.73 -3.02 1.66
CA PHE A 58 -0.68 -3.42 0.73
C PHE A 58 -0.73 -4.91 0.40
N ALA A 59 -0.39 -5.26 -0.83
CA ALA A 59 -0.33 -6.66 -1.25
C ALA A 59 0.55 -7.54 -0.34
N MET A 60 1.65 -6.99 0.21
CA MET A 60 2.56 -7.71 1.11
C MET A 60 2.03 -7.90 2.55
N CYS A 61 0.78 -7.53 2.83
CA CYS A 61 0.15 -7.68 4.14
C CYS A 61 -0.99 -8.71 4.10
N LYS A 62 -1.32 -9.33 5.25
CA LYS A 62 -2.42 -10.30 5.37
C LYS A 62 -3.77 -9.69 5.01
N GLU A 63 -3.95 -8.41 5.31
CA GLU A 63 -5.16 -7.62 5.08
C GLU A 63 -5.29 -7.16 3.61
N GLY A 64 -4.24 -7.35 2.81
CA GLY A 64 -4.24 -7.00 1.39
C GLY A 64 -5.06 -7.98 0.54
N GLY A 65 -5.19 -7.64 -0.75
CA GLY A 65 -5.86 -8.50 -1.72
C GLY A 65 -7.32 -8.15 -1.93
N LYS A 66 -8.23 -9.14 -1.85
CA LYS A 66 -9.65 -8.93 -2.19
C LYS A 66 -10.25 -7.87 -1.25
N GLY A 67 -10.82 -6.81 -1.82
CA GLY A 67 -11.42 -5.71 -1.06
C GLY A 67 -10.44 -4.61 -0.67
N ALA A 68 -9.16 -4.70 -1.04
CA ALA A 68 -8.24 -3.58 -0.92
C ALA A 68 -8.76 -2.38 -1.74
N HIS A 69 -8.62 -1.19 -1.18
CA HIS A 69 -8.88 0.06 -1.88
C HIS A 69 -7.78 0.26 -2.94
N VAL A 70 -8.17 0.51 -4.19
CA VAL A 70 -7.25 0.65 -5.31
C VAL A 70 -7.40 2.04 -5.92
N ARG A 71 -6.28 2.73 -6.17
CA ARG A 71 -6.26 4.05 -6.79
C ARG A 71 -5.15 4.15 -7.82
N ALA A 72 -5.46 4.71 -8.98
CA ALA A 72 -4.45 5.05 -9.96
C ALA A 72 -3.71 6.34 -9.53
N ILE A 73 -2.42 6.22 -9.25
CA ILE A 73 -1.55 7.35 -8.83
C ILE A 73 -0.30 7.46 -9.70
N LYS A 74 0.38 8.61 -9.66
CA LYS A 74 1.59 8.86 -10.45
C LYS A 74 2.68 7.82 -10.16
N ARG A 75 3.30 7.27 -11.21
CA ARG A 75 4.30 6.19 -11.12
C ARG A 75 5.48 6.53 -10.21
N SER A 76 6.00 7.75 -10.29
CA SER A 76 7.15 8.17 -9.48
C SER A 76 6.81 8.19 -7.98
N ASP A 77 5.59 8.62 -7.64
CA ASP A 77 5.08 8.66 -6.27
C ASP A 77 4.96 7.24 -5.72
N ASN A 78 4.19 6.38 -6.42
CA ASN A 78 3.93 5.00 -5.99
C ASN A 78 5.20 4.15 -5.84
N ARG A 79 6.13 4.26 -6.79
CA ARG A 79 7.37 3.48 -6.75
C ARG A 79 8.32 4.00 -5.69
N GLY A 80 8.33 5.32 -5.47
CA GLY A 80 9.10 5.96 -4.41
C GLY A 80 8.61 5.52 -3.03
N SER A 81 7.30 5.62 -2.78
CA SER A 81 6.67 5.21 -1.53
C SER A 81 6.82 3.71 -1.30
N GLY A 82 6.57 2.88 -2.32
CA GLY A 82 6.76 1.43 -2.25
C GLY A 82 8.19 1.00 -1.92
N SER A 83 9.19 1.65 -2.53
CA SER A 83 10.61 1.41 -2.20
C SER A 83 10.95 1.80 -0.76
N PHE A 84 10.47 2.95 -0.31
CA PHE A 84 10.68 3.44 1.05
C PHE A 84 10.04 2.51 2.09
N ILE A 85 8.76 2.15 1.90
CA ILE A 85 8.03 1.21 2.76
C ILE A 85 8.76 -0.14 2.79
N GLY A 86 9.12 -0.68 1.63
CA GLY A 86 9.84 -1.95 1.54
C GLY A 86 11.18 -1.95 2.27
N HIS A 87 11.94 -0.85 2.22
CA HIS A 87 13.17 -0.69 3.00
C HIS A 87 12.91 -0.62 4.50
N LYS A 88 11.91 0.17 4.93
CA LYS A 88 11.54 0.30 6.35
C LYS A 88 11.10 -1.02 6.97
N LEU A 89 10.41 -1.86 6.21
CA LEU A 89 9.89 -3.14 6.69
C LEU A 89 10.86 -4.31 6.50
N ARG A 90 11.99 -4.14 5.80
CA ARG A 90 12.91 -5.24 5.45
C ARG A 90 13.43 -6.01 6.66
N GLY A 91 13.71 -5.32 7.76
CA GLY A 91 14.22 -5.93 8.99
C GLY A 91 13.18 -6.66 9.83
N LEU A 92 11.88 -6.56 9.48
CA LEU A 92 10.80 -7.18 10.24
C LEU A 92 10.42 -8.55 9.65
N PRO A 93 10.24 -9.58 10.48
CA PRO A 93 9.85 -10.91 10.00
C PRO A 93 8.41 -10.91 9.45
N ASP A 94 8.08 -11.93 8.66
CA ASP A 94 6.67 -12.23 8.34
C ASP A 94 5.91 -12.51 9.66
N GLY A 95 4.68 -12.00 9.76
CA GLY A 95 3.87 -12.05 10.99
C GLY A 95 4.02 -10.84 11.91
N ALA A 96 5.04 -10.00 11.74
CA ALA A 96 5.13 -8.73 12.47
C ALA A 96 4.00 -7.77 12.06
N THR A 97 3.47 -7.02 13.03
CA THR A 97 2.49 -5.95 12.77
C THR A 97 3.17 -4.59 12.67
N PHE A 98 2.57 -3.68 11.92
CA PHE A 98 2.99 -2.30 11.84
C PHE A 98 1.81 -1.39 11.50
N GLU A 99 1.84 -0.16 12.01
CA GLU A 99 0.95 0.91 11.57
C GLU A 99 1.68 1.87 10.63
N ILE A 100 0.92 2.57 9.79
CA ILE A 100 1.43 3.67 8.97
C ILE A 100 0.85 4.97 9.50
N ILE A 101 1.74 5.89 9.84
CA ILE A 101 1.39 7.23 10.27
C ILE A 101 1.82 8.17 9.15
N ILE A 102 0.85 8.86 8.54
CA ILE A 102 1.14 9.93 7.60
C ILE A 102 1.60 11.13 8.41
N VAL A 103 2.76 11.66 8.02
CA VAL A 103 3.34 12.90 8.54
C VAL A 103 3.53 13.86 7.37
N ASP A 104 3.55 15.16 7.66
CA ASP A 104 3.89 16.30 6.78
C ASP A 104 3.81 16.08 5.27
#